data_AF-A0A653DIN3-F1
#
_entry.id   AF-A0A653DIN3-F1
#
_cell.length_a   1.000
_cell.length_b   1.000
_cell.length_c   1.000
_cell.angle_alpha   90.00
_cell.angle_beta   90.00
_cell.angle_gamma   90.00
#
_symmetry.space_group_name_H-M   'P 1'
#
loop_
_entity.id
_entity.type
_entity.pdbx_description
1 polymer ?
#
loop_
_entity_poly.entity_id
_entity_poly.type
_entity_poly.pdbx_seq_one_letter_code
_entity_poly.pdbx_strand_id
1 'polypeptide(L)'
;MIIPIILFANFKHFSRYVELISEVDMILKYTSKSNSDTYVLYITLISTGFVFVSDICIWSSLLPKHQIVSYVLHQLPVYFTYYMQLLAIIDFHFLVKLLSSRVLFLSNSLQDFCKLKISTTSMVTKGVLVNTLQSPSNFQKLDMVHLYDLLYEASLSLNNFYGIALMFALVGCLLHLLVTPYDLYLQMLNTRRHYSFIFSQTIWMLGHTFRLFLIVNPCERISNQLENLSAILIRSLWRDHRFNINQVGL
;
A
#
# COMPACT_ATOMS: atom_id res chain seq x y z
N MET A 1 6.51 -17.22 -13.83
CA MET A 1 6.96 -18.15 -12.76
C MET A 1 7.91 -17.53 -11.73
N ILE A 2 8.64 -16.45 -12.04
CA ILE A 2 9.67 -15.90 -11.13
C ILE A 2 9.07 -15.31 -9.83
N ILE A 3 7.90 -14.66 -9.90
CA ILE A 3 7.31 -13.94 -8.75
C ILE A 3 6.90 -14.87 -7.58
N PRO A 4 6.18 -15.99 -7.79
CA PRO A 4 5.90 -16.94 -6.72
C PRO A 4 7.15 -17.49 -6.04
N ILE A 5 8.23 -17.71 -6.80
CA ILE A 5 9.52 -18.18 -6.27
C ILE A 5 10.15 -17.11 -5.38
N ILE A 6 10.14 -15.85 -5.81
CA ILE A 6 10.64 -14.71 -5.01
C ILE A 6 9.84 -14.57 -3.71
N LEU A 7 8.50 -14.65 -3.78
CA LEU A 7 7.66 -14.55 -2.58
C LEU A 7 7.91 -15.72 -1.62
N PHE A 8 8.05 -16.94 -2.13
CA PHE A 8 8.37 -18.10 -1.30
C PHE A 8 9.75 -17.95 -0.64
N ALA A 9 10.76 -17.50 -1.38
CA ALA A 9 12.10 -17.26 -0.86
C ALA A 9 12.12 -16.20 0.25
N ASN A 10 11.26 -15.18 0.14
CA ASN A 10 11.21 -14.07 1.09
C ASN A 10 10.21 -14.29 2.24
N PHE A 11 9.58 -15.46 2.35
CA PHE A 11 8.50 -15.72 3.32
C PHE A 11 8.87 -15.40 4.78
N LYS A 12 10.15 -15.51 5.14
CA LYS A 12 10.66 -15.08 6.45
C LYS A 12 10.31 -13.62 6.78
N HIS A 13 10.39 -12.72 5.81
CA HIS A 13 10.06 -11.31 5.99
C HIS A 13 8.56 -11.07 6.19
N PHE A 14 7.72 -11.90 5.58
CA PHE A 14 6.29 -11.89 5.82
C PHE A 14 5.95 -12.32 7.26
N SER A 15 6.56 -13.42 7.75
CA SER A 15 6.40 -13.84 9.16
C SER A 15 6.78 -12.72 10.12
N ARG A 16 7.94 -12.09 9.90
CA ARG A 16 8.41 -10.96 10.71
C ARG A 16 7.43 -9.78 10.67
N TYR A 17 6.87 -9.44 9.51
CA TYR A 17 5.85 -8.40 9.40
C TYR A 17 4.62 -8.70 10.25
N VAL A 18 4.11 -9.94 10.20
CA VAL A 18 2.92 -10.34 10.96
C VAL A 18 3.19 -10.30 12.46
N GLU A 19 4.35 -10.76 12.91
CA GLU A 19 4.79 -10.69 14.31
C GLU A 19 4.82 -9.24 14.81
N LEU A 20 5.48 -8.34 14.07
CA LEU A 20 5.58 -6.91 14.42
C LEU A 20 4.21 -6.24 14.48
N ILE A 21 3.34 -6.53 13.52
CA ILE A 21 1.98 -5.97 13.50
C ILE A 21 1.13 -6.50 14.66
N SER A 22 1.28 -7.79 15.00
CA SER A 22 0.60 -8.37 16.16
C SER A 22 1.08 -7.74 17.48
N GLU A 23 2.37 -7.46 17.60
CA GLU A 23 2.94 -6.78 18.76
C GLU A 23 2.40 -5.34 18.87
N VAL A 24 2.36 -4.61 17.76
CA VAL A 24 1.72 -3.29 17.69
C VAL A 24 0.26 -3.37 18.12
N ASP A 25 -0.52 -4.33 17.61
CA ASP A 25 -1.94 -4.46 17.95
C ASP A 25 -2.18 -4.75 19.43
N MET A 26 -1.31 -5.56 20.06
CA MET A 26 -1.37 -5.82 21.51
C MET A 26 -1.14 -4.54 22.33
N ILE A 27 -0.17 -3.71 21.92
CA ILE A 27 0.16 -2.45 22.60
C ILE A 27 -0.93 -1.40 22.37
N LEU A 28 -1.41 -1.28 21.12
CA LEU A 28 -2.37 -0.26 20.69
C LEU A 28 -3.82 -0.58 21.11
N LYS A 29 -4.10 -1.84 21.47
CA LYS A 29 -5.46 -2.39 21.65
C LYS A 29 -6.38 -2.03 20.48
N TYR A 30 -5.83 -2.08 19.27
CA TYR A 30 -6.52 -1.66 18.07
C TYR A 30 -7.61 -2.66 17.68
N THR A 31 -8.87 -2.25 17.75
CA THR A 31 -9.99 -3.00 17.17
C THR A 31 -10.25 -2.51 15.75
N SER A 32 -9.97 -3.37 14.77
CA SER A 32 -10.15 -3.12 13.34
C SER A 32 -11.58 -2.64 13.02
N LYS A 33 -11.67 -1.49 12.34
CA LYS A 33 -12.94 -1.00 11.78
C LYS A 33 -13.06 -1.52 10.34
N SER A 34 -13.77 -2.63 10.17
CA SER A 34 -13.91 -3.33 8.88
C SER A 34 -15.04 -2.76 8.00
N ASN A 35 -14.80 -2.74 6.67
CA ASN A 35 -15.69 -3.24 5.59
C ASN A 35 -15.67 -2.46 4.25
N SER A 36 -15.06 -1.28 4.13
CA SER A 36 -15.15 -0.49 2.87
C SER A 36 -14.37 -1.09 1.69
N ASP A 37 -13.18 -1.66 1.91
CA ASP A 37 -12.22 -1.84 0.80
C ASP A 37 -12.15 -3.26 0.25
N THR A 38 -12.92 -4.20 0.80
CA THR A 38 -13.21 -5.47 0.13
C THR A 38 -13.86 -5.23 -1.23
N TYR A 39 -14.58 -4.12 -1.38
CA TYR A 39 -15.18 -3.68 -2.64
C TYR A 39 -14.14 -3.37 -3.72
N VAL A 40 -13.04 -2.69 -3.36
CA VAL A 40 -11.94 -2.41 -4.29
C VAL A 40 -11.31 -3.71 -4.80
N LEU A 41 -11.12 -4.69 -3.90
CA LEU A 41 -10.61 -6.03 -4.24
C LEU A 41 -11.55 -6.78 -5.19
N TYR A 42 -12.86 -6.82 -4.89
CA TYR A 42 -13.84 -7.47 -5.77
C TYR A 42 -13.95 -6.78 -7.14
N ILE A 43 -13.95 -5.45 -7.19
CA ILE A 43 -13.99 -4.72 -8.46
C ILE A 43 -12.76 -5.03 -9.30
N THR A 44 -11.56 -4.97 -8.73
CA THR A 44 -10.32 -5.20 -9.49
C THR A 44 -10.24 -6.64 -10.03
N LEU A 45 -10.72 -7.62 -9.27
CA LEU A 45 -10.79 -9.01 -9.73
C LEU A 45 -11.80 -9.20 -10.86
N ILE A 46 -13.01 -8.65 -10.72
CA ILE A 46 -14.08 -8.76 -11.72
C ILE A 46 -13.69 -8.01 -13.00
N SER A 47 -13.16 -6.80 -12.88
CA SER A 47 -12.77 -5.99 -14.04
C SER A 47 -11.63 -6.64 -14.82
N THR A 48 -10.64 -7.21 -14.14
CA THR A 48 -9.54 -7.93 -14.83
C THR A 48 -10.04 -9.21 -15.49
N GLY A 49 -10.92 -9.96 -14.84
CA GLY A 49 -11.55 -11.14 -15.43
C GLY A 49 -12.31 -10.78 -16.72
N PHE A 50 -13.05 -9.66 -16.71
CA PHE A 50 -13.75 -9.15 -17.89
C PHE A 50 -12.79 -8.79 -19.03
N VAL A 51 -11.65 -8.16 -18.74
CA VAL A 51 -10.63 -7.82 -19.74
C VAL A 51 -10.05 -9.08 -20.41
N PHE A 52 -9.80 -10.14 -19.65
CA PHE A 52 -9.30 -11.39 -20.25
C PHE A 52 -10.33 -12.09 -21.13
N VAL A 53 -11.59 -12.14 -20.69
CA VAL A 53 -12.66 -12.74 -21.48
C VAL A 53 -12.87 -11.96 -22.77
N SER A 54 -12.88 -10.62 -22.70
CA SER A 54 -13.05 -9.79 -23.89
C SER A 54 -11.88 -9.93 -24.87
N ASP A 55 -10.64 -10.00 -24.38
CA ASP A 55 -9.46 -10.20 -25.21
C ASP A 55 -9.47 -11.57 -25.92
N ILE A 56 -9.77 -12.66 -25.19
CA ILE A 56 -9.91 -14.00 -25.77
C ILE A 56 -11.02 -14.02 -26.83
N CYS A 57 -12.17 -13.40 -26.56
CA CYS A 57 -13.27 -13.30 -27.51
C CYS A 57 -12.85 -12.54 -28.78
N ILE A 58 -12.17 -11.39 -28.63
CA ILE A 58 -11.70 -10.58 -29.76
C ILE A 58 -10.70 -11.38 -30.61
N TRP A 59 -9.69 -12.00 -30.01
CA TRP A 59 -8.73 -12.81 -30.75
C TRP A 59 -9.36 -14.05 -31.39
N SER A 60 -10.29 -14.72 -30.71
CA SER A 60 -11.03 -15.86 -31.29
C SER A 60 -11.85 -15.48 -32.53
N SER A 61 -12.28 -14.22 -32.63
CA SER A 61 -13.00 -13.68 -33.79
C SER A 61 -12.09 -13.24 -34.95
N LEU A 62 -10.82 -12.91 -34.64
CA LEU A 62 -9.81 -12.43 -35.60
C LEU A 62 -8.99 -13.58 -36.20
N LEU A 63 -8.77 -14.67 -35.45
CA LEU A 63 -7.98 -15.82 -35.90
C LEU A 63 -8.80 -16.83 -36.72
N PRO A 64 -8.19 -17.48 -37.73
CA PRO A 64 -8.84 -18.56 -38.46
C PRO A 64 -9.07 -19.77 -37.53
N LYS A 65 -10.22 -20.44 -37.67
CA LYS A 65 -10.72 -21.47 -36.74
C LYS A 65 -9.71 -22.57 -36.34
N HIS A 66 -8.80 -22.93 -37.24
CA HIS A 66 -7.79 -23.97 -36.99
C HIS A 66 -6.63 -23.51 -36.06
N GLN A 67 -6.42 -22.21 -35.89
CA GLN A 67 -5.32 -21.65 -35.07
C GLN A 67 -5.78 -21.24 -33.66
N ILE A 68 -7.10 -21.16 -33.42
CA ILE A 68 -7.67 -20.66 -32.15
C ILE A 68 -7.21 -21.51 -30.95
N VAL A 69 -7.29 -22.84 -31.06
CA VAL A 69 -6.94 -23.75 -29.97
C VAL A 69 -5.45 -23.65 -29.61
N SER A 70 -4.59 -23.56 -30.63
CA SER A 70 -3.14 -23.40 -30.44
C SER A 70 -2.81 -22.05 -29.78
N TYR A 71 -3.43 -20.98 -30.25
CA TYR A 71 -3.28 -19.63 -29.68
C TYR A 71 -3.70 -19.58 -28.21
N VAL A 72 -4.88 -20.10 -27.88
CA VAL A 72 -5.38 -20.11 -26.49
C VAL A 72 -4.45 -20.91 -25.58
N LEU A 73 -3.97 -22.08 -26.01
CA LEU A 73 -3.03 -22.88 -25.22
C LEU A 73 -1.69 -22.17 -24.96
N HIS A 74 -1.18 -21.40 -25.92
CA HIS A 74 0.05 -20.62 -25.74
C HIS A 74 -0.15 -19.37 -24.87
N GLN A 75 -1.33 -18.75 -24.95
CA GLN A 75 -1.61 -17.50 -24.24
C GLN A 75 -2.05 -17.73 -22.78
N LEU A 76 -2.62 -18.89 -22.46
CA LEU A 76 -3.13 -19.22 -21.13
C LEU A 76 -2.06 -19.13 -20.02
N PRO A 77 -0.82 -19.64 -20.19
CA PRO A 77 0.25 -19.44 -19.22
C PRO A 77 0.59 -17.95 -18.99
N VAL A 78 0.53 -17.13 -20.03
CA VAL A 78 0.79 -15.68 -19.92
C VAL A 78 -0.30 -15.02 -19.08
N TYR A 79 -1.57 -15.26 -19.38
CA TYR A 79 -2.68 -14.73 -18.57
C TYR A 79 -2.65 -15.24 -17.13
N PHE A 80 -2.33 -16.52 -16.92
CA PHE A 80 -2.17 -17.09 -15.59
C PHE A 80 -1.07 -16.37 -14.81
N THR A 81 0.11 -16.17 -15.42
CA THR A 81 1.19 -15.42 -14.76
C THR A 81 0.80 -13.98 -14.48
N TYR A 82 0.09 -13.30 -15.39
CA TYR A 82 -0.42 -11.95 -15.16
C TYR A 82 -1.39 -11.92 -13.97
N TYR A 83 -2.31 -12.89 -13.89
CA TYR A 83 -3.28 -12.98 -12.80
C TYR A 83 -2.60 -13.20 -11.45
N MET A 84 -1.61 -14.09 -11.39
CA MET A 84 -0.81 -14.31 -10.17
C MET A 84 -0.05 -13.05 -9.74
N GLN A 85 0.46 -12.26 -10.70
CA GLN A 85 1.08 -10.97 -10.40
C GLN A 85 0.07 -9.96 -9.84
N LEU A 86 -1.14 -9.93 -10.41
CA LEU A 86 -2.19 -9.04 -9.95
C LEU A 86 -2.62 -9.39 -8.52
N LEU A 87 -2.80 -10.68 -8.21
CA LEU A 87 -3.08 -11.13 -6.86
C LEU A 87 -2.00 -10.68 -5.87
N ALA A 88 -0.72 -10.85 -6.21
CA ALA A 88 0.38 -10.38 -5.38
C ALA A 88 0.37 -8.86 -5.13
N ILE A 89 -0.02 -8.05 -6.14
CA ILE A 89 -0.16 -6.59 -6.00
C ILE A 89 -1.33 -6.24 -5.09
N ILE A 90 -2.45 -6.95 -5.21
CA ILE A 90 -3.63 -6.78 -4.35
C ILE A 90 -3.30 -7.14 -2.90
N ASP A 91 -2.62 -8.26 -2.68
CA ASP A 91 -2.16 -8.70 -1.35
C ASP A 91 -1.22 -7.67 -0.73
N PHE A 92 -0.27 -7.15 -1.50
CA PHE A 92 0.60 -6.05 -1.08
C PHE A 92 -0.20 -4.81 -0.67
N HIS A 93 -1.15 -4.38 -1.51
CA HIS A 93 -2.00 -3.22 -1.22
C HIS A 93 -2.77 -3.38 0.09
N PHE A 94 -3.32 -4.58 0.33
CA PHE A 94 -4.02 -4.92 1.56
C PHE A 94 -3.10 -4.83 2.80
N LEU A 95 -1.88 -5.37 2.72
CA LEU A 95 -0.92 -5.32 3.82
C LEU A 95 -0.43 -3.90 4.10
N VAL A 96 -0.16 -3.09 3.07
CA VAL A 96 0.19 -1.68 3.25
C VAL A 96 -0.97 -0.92 3.90
N LYS A 97 -2.21 -1.19 3.52
CA LYS A 97 -3.38 -0.56 4.13
C LYS A 97 -3.50 -0.93 5.62
N LEU A 98 -3.29 -2.20 5.96
CA LEU A 98 -3.27 -2.67 7.34
C LEU A 98 -2.25 -1.89 8.17
N LEU A 99 -1.04 -1.71 7.65
CA LEU A 99 0.00 -0.90 8.29
C LEU A 99 -0.43 0.58 8.39
N SER A 100 -0.92 1.17 7.29
CA SER A 100 -1.39 2.54 7.18
C SER A 100 -2.47 2.90 8.20
N SER A 101 -3.41 1.99 8.46
CA SER A 101 -4.47 2.23 9.46
C SER A 101 -3.91 2.36 10.87
N ARG A 102 -2.84 1.62 11.21
CA ARG A 102 -2.22 1.64 12.53
C ARG A 102 -1.36 2.90 12.71
N VAL A 103 -0.60 3.26 11.68
CA VAL A 103 0.12 4.54 11.62
C VAL A 103 -0.82 5.72 11.80
N LEU A 104 -1.97 5.72 11.09
CA LEU A 104 -2.97 6.78 11.22
C LEU A 104 -3.60 6.83 12.62
N PHE A 105 -3.94 5.68 13.20
CA PHE A 105 -4.48 5.62 14.55
C PHE A 105 -3.49 6.21 15.56
N LEU A 106 -2.23 5.77 15.52
CA LEU A 106 -1.17 6.27 16.40
C LEU A 106 -0.96 7.79 16.24
N SER A 107 -0.95 8.27 14.99
CA SER A 107 -0.85 9.70 14.69
C SER A 107 -1.99 10.52 15.31
N ASN A 108 -3.24 10.04 15.17
CA ASN A 108 -4.41 10.69 15.76
C ASN A 108 -4.32 10.69 17.29
N SER A 109 -3.98 9.54 17.90
CA SER A 109 -3.80 9.45 19.35
C SER A 109 -2.77 10.45 19.86
N LEU A 110 -1.60 10.55 19.21
CA LEU A 110 -0.57 11.54 19.56
C LEU A 110 -1.05 12.98 19.41
N GLN A 111 -1.82 13.28 18.38
CA GLN A 111 -2.34 14.63 18.15
C GLN A 111 -3.35 15.03 19.23
N ASP A 112 -4.21 14.11 19.68
CA ASP A 112 -5.18 14.37 20.75
C ASP A 112 -4.49 14.61 22.10
N PHE A 113 -3.46 13.81 22.44
CA PHE A 113 -2.61 14.08 23.62
C PHE A 113 -1.96 15.46 23.54
N CYS A 114 -1.47 15.84 22.36
CA CYS A 114 -0.81 17.12 22.12
C CYS A 114 -1.79 18.30 22.31
N LYS A 115 -3.06 18.16 21.90
CA LYS A 115 -4.11 19.17 22.11
C LYS A 115 -4.53 19.29 23.58
N LEU A 116 -4.74 18.16 24.26
CA LEU A 116 -5.13 18.12 25.68
C LEU A 116 -4.09 18.82 26.56
N LYS A 117 -2.79 18.61 26.31
CA LYS A 117 -1.69 19.28 27.05
C LYS A 117 -1.67 20.79 26.81
N ILE A 118 -2.01 21.28 25.62
CA ILE A 118 -2.08 22.73 25.32
C ILE A 118 -3.19 23.40 26.13
N SER A 119 -4.39 22.79 26.14
CA SER A 119 -5.55 23.37 26.82
C SER A 119 -5.38 23.42 28.35
N THR A 120 -4.69 22.44 28.93
CA THR A 120 -4.32 22.47 30.35
C THR A 120 -3.25 23.52 30.62
N THR A 121 -2.22 23.66 29.77
CA THR A 121 -1.21 24.71 29.97
C THR A 121 -1.76 26.13 29.84
N SER A 122 -2.80 26.37 29.03
CA SER A 122 -3.44 27.71 28.98
C SER A 122 -4.36 27.99 30.16
N MET A 123 -4.92 26.96 30.81
CA MET A 123 -5.70 27.12 32.05
C MET A 123 -4.81 27.22 33.29
N VAL A 124 -3.65 26.57 33.32
CA VAL A 124 -2.73 26.59 34.49
C VAL A 124 -2.08 27.97 34.70
N THR A 125 -2.08 28.87 33.71
CA THR A 125 -1.70 30.28 33.92
C THR A 125 -2.72 31.07 34.77
N LYS A 126 -3.86 30.46 35.13
CA LYS A 126 -4.86 31.02 36.06
C LYS A 126 -5.21 30.02 37.17
N GLY A 127 -4.30 29.88 38.13
CA GLY A 127 -4.64 29.50 39.50
C GLY A 127 -4.82 28.00 39.79
N VAL A 128 -3.93 27.48 40.63
CA VAL A 128 -4.13 26.42 41.63
C VAL A 128 -4.96 25.20 41.18
N LEU A 129 -4.27 24.14 40.74
CA LEU A 129 -4.67 22.78 41.11
C LEU A 129 -3.44 21.87 41.19
N VAL A 130 -2.95 21.74 42.40
CA VAL A 130 -1.98 20.74 42.83
C VAL A 130 -2.74 19.41 43.05
N ASN A 131 -2.12 18.31 42.61
CA ASN A 131 -2.39 16.91 42.96
C ASN A 131 -3.58 16.17 42.34
N THR A 132 -3.52 15.78 41.06
CA THR A 132 -4.00 14.44 40.57
C THR A 132 -3.61 14.09 39.13
N LEU A 133 -2.37 14.32 38.71
CA LEU A 133 -1.84 13.66 37.51
C LEU A 133 -0.49 13.04 37.86
N GLN A 134 -0.59 11.87 38.50
CA GLN A 134 0.50 10.93 38.66
C GLN A 134 1.14 10.74 37.28
N SER A 135 2.37 11.23 37.14
CA SER A 135 3.15 11.30 35.90
C SER A 135 3.04 10.01 35.06
N PRO A 136 2.34 10.04 33.91
CA PRO A 136 2.44 8.99 32.89
C PRO A 136 3.55 9.30 31.87
N SER A 137 4.28 10.41 32.02
CA SER A 137 4.93 11.09 30.87
C SER A 137 6.18 10.41 30.34
N ASN A 138 6.89 9.60 31.13
CA ASN A 138 8.11 8.91 30.67
C ASN A 138 7.81 7.49 30.17
N PHE A 139 6.96 6.73 30.89
CA PHE A 139 6.61 5.36 30.52
C PHE A 139 5.79 5.31 29.22
N GLN A 140 4.77 6.16 29.12
CA GLN A 140 3.93 6.27 27.93
C GLN A 140 4.68 6.87 26.71
N LYS A 141 5.87 7.44 26.90
CA LYS A 141 6.70 8.07 25.86
C LYS A 141 7.71 7.10 25.26
N LEU A 142 8.33 6.27 26.10
CA LEU A 142 9.18 5.17 25.64
C LEU A 142 8.35 4.19 24.80
N ASP A 143 7.12 3.91 25.23
CA ASP A 143 6.18 3.06 24.49
C ASP A 143 5.84 3.60 23.10
N MET A 144 5.74 4.93 22.92
CA MET A 144 5.37 5.54 21.64
C MET A 144 6.52 5.58 20.63
N VAL A 145 7.75 5.81 21.10
CA VAL A 145 8.96 5.72 20.27
C VAL A 145 9.17 4.28 19.84
N HIS A 146 9.02 3.33 20.77
CA HIS A 146 9.07 1.90 20.49
C HIS A 146 8.01 1.48 19.46
N LEU A 147 6.78 1.98 19.60
CA LEU A 147 5.71 1.67 18.67
C LEU A 147 5.93 2.25 17.26
N TYR A 148 6.50 3.45 17.16
CA TYR A 148 6.94 4.01 15.88
C TYR A 148 8.02 3.12 15.23
N ASP A 149 8.99 2.66 16.02
CA ASP A 149 10.07 1.79 15.55
C ASP A 149 9.53 0.45 15.04
N LEU A 150 8.61 -0.19 15.78
CA LEU A 150 7.93 -1.41 15.33
C LEU A 150 7.17 -1.21 14.00
N LEU A 151 6.47 -0.08 13.84
CA LEU A 151 5.75 0.24 12.59
C LEU A 151 6.72 0.50 11.43
N TYR A 152 7.86 1.12 11.71
CA TYR A 152 8.92 1.35 10.73
C TYR A 152 9.58 0.01 10.32
N GLU A 153 9.93 -0.85 11.26
CA GLU A 153 10.45 -2.21 10.99
C GLU A 153 9.44 -3.05 10.22
N ALA A 154 8.14 -2.92 10.52
CA ALA A 154 7.08 -3.61 9.78
C ALA A 154 7.05 -3.12 8.32
N SER A 155 7.16 -1.81 8.09
CA SER A 155 7.25 -1.24 6.73
C SER A 155 8.45 -1.77 5.96
N LEU A 156 9.62 -1.88 6.63
CA LEU A 156 10.85 -2.39 6.04
C LEU A 156 10.74 -3.88 5.72
N SER A 157 10.13 -4.66 6.62
CA SER A 157 9.88 -6.10 6.42
C SER A 157 8.96 -6.35 5.23
N LEU A 158 7.91 -5.53 5.08
CA LEU A 158 7.01 -5.61 3.93
C LEU A 158 7.72 -5.24 2.62
N ASN A 159 8.57 -4.21 2.65
CA ASN A 159 9.41 -3.83 1.51
C ASN A 159 10.41 -4.94 1.14
N ASN A 160 11.02 -5.61 2.11
CA ASN A 160 11.93 -6.73 1.84
C ASN A 160 11.19 -7.95 1.26
N PHE A 161 9.93 -8.16 1.65
CA PHE A 161 9.12 -9.25 1.13
C PHE A 161 8.72 -9.04 -0.35
N TYR A 162 8.12 -7.87 -0.65
CA TYR A 162 7.56 -7.57 -1.97
C TYR A 162 8.45 -6.75 -2.89
N GLY A 163 9.48 -6.06 -2.39
CA GLY A 163 10.19 -4.99 -3.09
C GLY A 163 10.72 -5.40 -4.47
N ILE A 164 11.46 -6.50 -4.54
CA ILE A 164 12.00 -7.01 -5.82
C ILE A 164 10.86 -7.43 -6.77
N ALA A 165 9.84 -8.12 -6.25
CA ALA A 165 8.70 -8.55 -7.06
C ALA A 165 7.91 -7.37 -7.63
N LEU A 166 7.71 -6.32 -6.83
CA LEU A 166 7.08 -5.07 -7.25
C LEU A 166 7.93 -4.29 -8.24
N MET A 167 9.27 -4.28 -8.09
CA MET A 167 10.15 -3.65 -9.08
C MET A 167 10.02 -4.31 -10.45
N PHE A 168 10.04 -5.65 -10.52
CA PHE A 168 9.82 -6.36 -11.78
C PHE A 168 8.42 -6.11 -12.35
N ALA A 169 7.39 -6.10 -11.50
CA ALA A 169 6.04 -5.78 -11.91
C ALA A 169 5.92 -4.35 -12.46
N LEU A 170 6.60 -3.38 -11.84
CA LEU A 170 6.61 -1.98 -12.24
C LEU A 170 7.33 -1.80 -13.58
N VAL A 171 8.54 -2.33 -13.73
CA VAL A 171 9.30 -2.25 -14.98
C VAL A 171 8.55 -2.93 -16.12
N GLY A 172 7.97 -4.11 -15.89
CA GLY A 172 7.13 -4.79 -16.88
C GLY A 172 5.91 -3.96 -17.27
N CYS A 173 5.26 -3.31 -16.29
CA CYS A 173 4.13 -2.42 -16.54
C CYS A 173 4.52 -1.19 -17.38
N LEU A 174 5.68 -0.58 -17.10
CA LEU A 174 6.20 0.56 -17.86
C LEU A 174 6.58 0.17 -19.29
N LEU A 175 7.19 -1.00 -19.48
CA LEU A 175 7.49 -1.53 -20.81
C LEU A 175 6.21 -1.76 -21.62
N HIS A 176 5.16 -2.33 -21.02
CA HIS A 176 3.87 -2.48 -21.70
C HIS A 176 3.24 -1.11 -22.06
N LEU A 177 3.28 -0.14 -21.15
CA LEU A 177 2.79 1.21 -21.42
C LEU A 177 3.61 1.96 -22.50
N LEU A 178 4.83 1.50 -22.81
CA LEU A 178 5.66 2.04 -23.89
C LEU A 178 5.42 1.32 -25.23
N VAL A 179 5.41 -0.01 -25.23
CA VAL A 179 5.33 -0.83 -26.45
C VAL A 179 3.93 -0.84 -27.03
N THR A 180 2.89 -1.04 -26.20
CA THR A 180 1.51 -1.15 -26.66
C THR A 180 1.02 0.07 -27.46
N PRO A 181 1.26 1.34 -27.05
CA PRO A 181 0.85 2.48 -27.88
C PRO A 181 1.65 2.61 -29.17
N TYR A 182 2.90 2.16 -29.21
CA TYR A 182 3.69 2.12 -30.44
C TYR A 182 3.10 1.13 -31.45
N ASP A 183 2.76 -0.07 -30.99
CA ASP A 183 2.08 -1.08 -31.82
C ASP A 183 0.70 -0.60 -32.29
N LEU A 184 -0.04 0.09 -31.41
CA LEU A 184 -1.32 0.69 -31.75
C LEU A 184 -1.17 1.76 -32.84
N TYR A 185 -0.16 2.63 -32.73
CA TYR A 185 0.15 3.66 -33.72
C TYR A 185 0.46 3.05 -35.09
N LEU A 186 1.30 2.01 -35.15
CA LEU A 186 1.61 1.31 -36.40
C LEU A 186 0.36 0.72 -37.06
N GLN A 187 -0.57 0.19 -36.27
CA GLN A 187 -1.82 -0.38 -36.80
C GLN A 187 -2.83 0.66 -37.26
N MET A 188 -2.81 1.86 -36.68
CA MET A 188 -3.63 2.98 -37.16
C MET A 188 -3.18 3.50 -38.53
N LEU A 189 -1.88 3.39 -38.83
CA LEU A 189 -1.31 3.77 -40.13
C LEU A 189 -1.58 2.74 -41.23
N ASN A 190 -1.82 1.47 -40.88
CA ASN A 190 -2.14 0.43 -41.84
C ASN A 190 -3.56 0.57 -42.42
N THR A 191 -3.70 0.35 -43.73
CA THR A 191 -4.96 0.52 -44.47
C THR A 191 -6.08 -0.45 -44.03
N ARG A 192 -5.74 -1.62 -43.46
CA ARG A 192 -6.70 -2.56 -42.86
C ARG A 192 -6.88 -2.26 -41.38
N ARG A 193 -7.81 -1.36 -41.06
CA ARG A 193 -8.17 -1.05 -39.66
C ARG A 193 -9.03 -2.16 -39.07
N HIS A 194 -8.50 -2.84 -38.06
CA HIS A 194 -9.27 -3.76 -37.21
C HIS A 194 -9.70 -3.03 -35.94
N TYR A 195 -10.90 -2.43 -35.96
CA TYR A 195 -11.43 -1.66 -34.82
C TYR A 195 -11.47 -2.46 -33.51
N SER A 196 -11.74 -3.77 -33.57
CA SER A 196 -11.73 -4.65 -32.39
C SER A 196 -10.35 -4.79 -31.76
N PHE A 197 -9.29 -4.81 -32.57
CA PHE A 197 -7.92 -4.86 -32.07
C PHE A 197 -7.56 -3.55 -31.36
N ILE A 198 -7.87 -2.40 -31.98
CA ILE A 198 -7.63 -1.06 -31.40
C ILE A 198 -8.34 -0.93 -30.04
N PHE A 199 -9.58 -1.41 -29.95
CA PHE A 199 -10.35 -1.42 -28.71
C PHE A 199 -9.69 -2.29 -27.63
N SER A 200 -9.27 -3.53 -27.97
CA SER A 200 -8.59 -4.41 -27.02
C SER A 200 -7.30 -3.77 -26.47
N GLN A 201 -6.44 -3.24 -27.35
CA GLN A 201 -5.20 -2.59 -26.92
C GLN A 201 -5.44 -1.39 -26.02
N THR A 202 -6.48 -0.60 -26.31
CA THR A 202 -6.85 0.54 -25.46
C THR A 202 -7.28 0.09 -24.06
N ILE A 203 -8.09 -0.97 -23.95
CA ILE A 203 -8.47 -1.55 -22.65
C ILE A 203 -7.25 -2.06 -21.90
N TRP A 204 -6.32 -2.74 -22.58
CA TRP A 204 -5.08 -3.22 -21.98
C TRP A 204 -4.20 -2.09 -21.45
N MET A 205 -4.05 -1.00 -22.20
CA MET A 205 -3.33 0.19 -21.74
C MET A 205 -3.95 0.81 -20.50
N LEU A 206 -5.29 0.92 -20.46
CA LEU A 206 -6.01 1.37 -19.26
C LEU A 206 -5.77 0.42 -18.08
N GLY A 207 -5.81 -0.90 -18.30
CA GLY A 207 -5.51 -1.91 -17.28
C GLY A 207 -4.11 -1.77 -16.69
N HIS A 208 -3.09 -1.59 -17.54
CA HIS A 208 -1.72 -1.33 -17.10
C HIS A 208 -1.59 -0.01 -16.34
N THR A 209 -2.32 1.03 -16.76
CA THR A 209 -2.36 2.31 -16.06
C THR A 209 -2.95 2.17 -14.66
N PHE A 210 -4.07 1.47 -14.51
CA PHE A 210 -4.65 1.18 -13.20
C PHE A 210 -3.72 0.33 -12.33
N ARG A 211 -3.02 -0.63 -12.91
CA ARG A 211 -2.02 -1.44 -12.21
C ARG A 211 -0.87 -0.59 -11.67
N LEU A 212 -0.40 0.40 -12.42
CA LEU A 212 0.60 1.37 -11.96
C LEU A 212 0.10 2.12 -10.71
N PHE A 213 -1.13 2.65 -10.76
CA PHE A 213 -1.74 3.33 -9.61
C PHE A 213 -1.89 2.43 -8.38
N LEU A 214 -2.24 1.15 -8.57
CA LEU A 214 -2.36 0.19 -7.45
C LEU A 214 -1.03 -0.04 -6.73
N ILE A 215 0.11 0.08 -7.43
CA ILE A 215 1.45 -0.05 -6.83
C ILE A 215 1.88 1.28 -6.18
N VAL A 216 1.71 2.41 -6.88
CA VAL A 216 2.27 3.70 -6.44
C VAL A 216 1.46 4.34 -5.31
N ASN A 217 0.12 4.35 -5.41
CA ASN A 217 -0.75 5.00 -4.42
C ASN A 217 -0.57 4.51 -2.97
N PRO A 218 -0.51 3.19 -2.68
CA PRO A 218 -0.32 2.74 -1.30
C PRO A 218 1.06 3.16 -0.75
N CYS A 219 2.10 3.13 -1.59
CA CYS A 219 3.46 3.53 -1.21
C CYS A 219 3.54 5.01 -0.87
N GLU A 220 2.96 5.88 -1.71
CA GLU A 220 2.90 7.31 -1.45
C GLU A 220 2.13 7.61 -0.15
N ARG A 221 0.97 6.97 0.02
CA ARG A 221 0.13 7.17 1.20
C ARG A 221 0.83 6.78 2.50
N ILE A 222 1.49 5.63 2.55
CA ILE A 222 2.19 5.18 3.76
C ILE A 222 3.40 6.06 4.06
N SER A 223 4.15 6.48 3.04
CA SER A 223 5.31 7.38 3.20
C SER A 223 4.88 8.70 3.83
N ASN A 224 3.86 9.34 3.25
CA ASN A 224 3.31 10.59 3.77
C ASN A 224 2.78 10.45 5.20
N GLN A 225 2.17 9.32 5.55
CA GLN A 225 1.68 9.08 6.91
C GLN A 225 2.81 8.86 7.91
N LEU A 226 3.86 8.15 7.55
CA LEU A 226 5.03 7.94 8.40
C LEU A 226 5.81 9.23 8.62
N GLU A 227 5.96 10.06 7.60
CA GLU A 227 6.58 11.40 7.72
C GLU A 227 5.77 12.31 8.64
N ASN A 228 4.44 12.33 8.49
CA ASN A 228 3.58 13.09 9.39
C ASN A 228 3.66 12.60 10.84
N LEU A 229 3.67 11.27 11.03
CA LEU A 229 3.81 10.65 12.35
C LEU A 229 5.14 11.02 13.01
N SER A 230 6.26 10.91 12.28
CA SER A 230 7.58 11.25 12.80
C SER A 230 7.69 12.74 13.15
N ALA A 231 7.11 13.63 12.33
CA ALA A 231 7.06 15.06 12.63
C ALA A 231 6.25 15.37 13.90
N ILE A 232 5.09 14.72 14.09
CA ILE A 232 4.27 14.86 15.32
C ILE A 232 5.05 14.35 16.53
N LEU A 233 5.71 13.19 16.40
CA LEU A 233 6.49 12.58 17.46
C LEU A 233 7.65 13.48 17.88
N ILE A 234 8.43 14.02 16.93
CA ILE A 234 9.52 14.98 17.20
C ILE A 234 8.99 16.23 17.90
N ARG A 235 7.87 16.81 17.43
CA ARG A 235 7.24 17.98 18.06
C ARG A 235 6.80 17.69 19.49
N SER A 236 6.27 16.50 19.74
CA SER A 236 5.88 16.03 21.08
C SER A 236 7.10 15.91 21.99
N LEU A 237 8.16 15.24 21.53
CA LEU A 237 9.43 15.07 22.24
C LEU A 237 10.07 16.43 22.60
N TRP A 238 10.17 17.35 21.63
CA TRP A 238 10.81 18.65 21.81
C TRP A 238 10.06 19.54 22.80
N ARG A 239 8.73 19.58 22.69
CA ARG A 239 7.88 20.38 23.58
C ARG A 239 8.07 19.95 25.03
N ASP A 240 8.18 18.65 25.26
CA ASP A 240 8.37 18.08 26.59
C ASP A 240 9.75 18.42 27.18
N HIS A 241 10.81 18.33 26.36
CA HIS A 241 12.17 18.73 26.78
C HIS A 241 12.23 20.20 27.22
N ARG A 242 11.55 21.11 26.51
CA ARG A 242 11.45 22.53 26.88
C ARG A 242 10.77 22.71 28.24
N PHE A 243 9.70 21.97 28.53
CA PHE A 243 9.04 22.05 29.83
C PHE A 243 9.94 21.56 30.97
N ASN A 244 10.74 20.52 30.73
CA ASN A 244 11.64 19.98 31.75
C ASN A 244 12.78 20.96 32.09
N ILE A 245 13.37 21.63 31.10
CA ILE A 245 14.39 22.67 31.34
C ILE A 245 13.82 23.84 32.16
N ASN A 246 12.59 24.27 31.86
CA ASN A 246 11.96 25.38 32.57
C ASN A 246 11.60 25.06 34.03
N GLN A 247 11.52 23.78 34.41
CA GLN A 247 11.30 23.35 35.80
C GLN A 247 12.58 23.22 36.62
N VAL A 248 13.74 23.03 35.97
CA VAL A 248 15.05 22.88 36.65
C VAL A 248 15.75 24.25 36.82
N GLY A 249 15.31 25.29 36.11
CA GLY A 249 15.84 26.65 36.18
C GLY A 249 15.16 27.59 37.19
N LEU A 250 14.35 27.05 38.12
CA LEU A 250 13.67 27.75 39.22
C LEU A 250 14.08 27.09 40.55
#